data_AF-A0AAE3ZPZ1-F1
#
_entry.id   AF-A0AAE3ZPZ1-F1
#
_cell.length_a   1.000
_cell.length_b   1.000
_cell.length_c   1.000
_cell.angle_alpha   90.00
_cell.angle_beta   90.00
_cell.angle_gamma   90.00
#
_symmetry.space_group_name_H-M   'P 1'
#
loop_
_entity.id
_entity.type
_entity.pdbx_description
1 polymer ?
#
loop_
_entity_poly.entity_id
_entity_poly.type
_entity_poly.pdbx_seq_one_letter_code
_entity_poly.pdbx_strand_id
1 'polypeptide(L)'
;MAVRQTRGCHGVGWAGEARGGQRADQTREEQFREFHRRLCLAEHLLADVAARDADDVTARTFLVTSSRGTQVSPDVAQARFDAVIERHPGHVVAHEQRLQYLCAKWFGSHEQMFDFARTAVASAPAGSLLWELLPVAHLEQWIDIADGTRTDHSYVTSPEVRADLVRAADSSVLHPSCRFRPTATPRVATFAMTLETAGEFDRAAATHALLGDRVSHWPWQYRGNPVRVFEASRHHVHTNVS
;
A
#
# COMPACT_ATOMS: atom_id res chain seq x y z
N MET A 1 -13.05 -1.45 26.10
CA MET A 1 -12.82 -1.67 24.65
C MET A 1 -11.62 -0.88 24.13
N ALA A 2 -11.62 0.46 24.23
CA ALA A 2 -10.57 1.33 23.68
C ALA A 2 -9.12 0.93 24.01
N VAL A 3 -8.80 0.63 25.29
CA VAL A 3 -7.42 0.24 25.68
C VAL A 3 -6.93 -1.03 24.98
N ARG A 4 -7.83 -2.01 24.74
CA ARG A 4 -7.47 -3.26 24.03
C ARG A 4 -7.26 -3.01 22.54
N GLN A 5 -8.13 -2.20 21.94
CA GLN A 5 -8.02 -1.80 20.54
C GLN A 5 -6.69 -1.05 20.30
N THR A 6 -6.36 -0.05 21.12
CA THR A 6 -5.08 0.69 21.02
C THR A 6 -3.88 -0.23 21.17
N ARG A 7 -3.90 -1.15 22.16
CA ARG A 7 -2.81 -2.12 22.36
C ARG A 7 -2.67 -3.10 21.19
N GLY A 8 -3.78 -3.57 20.63
CA GLY A 8 -3.78 -4.44 19.45
C GLY A 8 -3.22 -3.75 18.21
N CYS A 9 -3.70 -2.52 17.92
CA CYS A 9 -3.24 -1.72 16.79
C CYS A 9 -1.74 -1.41 16.89
N HIS A 10 -1.29 -0.93 18.06
CA HIS A 10 0.13 -0.71 18.34
C HIS A 10 0.93 -2.01 18.23
N GLY A 11 0.38 -3.13 18.73
CA GLY A 11 1.01 -4.43 18.70
C GLY A 11 1.39 -4.93 17.30
N VAL A 12 0.57 -4.62 16.27
CA VAL A 12 0.90 -4.95 14.87
C VAL A 12 2.11 -4.16 14.38
N GLY A 13 2.18 -2.85 14.67
CA GLY A 13 3.34 -2.03 14.34
C GLY A 13 4.61 -2.47 15.09
N TRP A 14 4.46 -2.70 16.40
CA TRP A 14 5.53 -3.16 17.29
C TRP A 14 6.07 -4.56 16.95
N ALA A 15 5.22 -5.42 16.39
CA ALA A 15 5.68 -6.68 15.80
C ALA A 15 6.60 -6.37 14.61
N GLY A 16 6.17 -5.53 13.66
CA GLY A 16 6.96 -5.13 12.50
C GLY A 16 8.35 -4.59 12.86
N GLU A 17 8.47 -3.82 13.95
CA GLU A 17 9.76 -3.33 14.48
C GLU A 17 10.71 -4.46 14.90
N ALA A 18 10.21 -5.57 15.45
CA ALA A 18 11.04 -6.72 15.85
C ALA A 18 11.64 -7.45 14.64
N ARG A 19 10.87 -7.58 13.54
CA ARG A 19 11.33 -8.21 12.30
C ARG A 19 12.35 -7.34 11.57
N GLY A 20 12.19 -6.02 11.65
CA GLY A 20 12.93 -5.06 10.84
C GLY A 20 12.44 -5.01 9.39
N GLY A 21 12.97 -4.06 8.61
CA GLY A 21 12.58 -3.82 7.22
C GLY A 21 13.26 -4.73 6.18
N GLN A 22 14.16 -5.63 6.62
CA GLN A 22 14.92 -6.50 5.73
C GLN A 22 14.05 -7.60 5.10
N ARG A 23 14.53 -8.20 4.01
CA ARG A 23 13.88 -9.36 3.40
C ARG A 23 13.92 -10.57 4.36
N ALA A 24 13.03 -11.53 4.14
CA ALA A 24 12.85 -12.67 5.05
C ALA A 24 14.11 -13.54 5.19
N ASP A 25 14.88 -13.67 4.10
CA ASP A 25 16.18 -14.35 4.01
C ASP A 25 17.32 -13.63 4.78
N GLN A 26 17.11 -12.37 5.16
CA GLN A 26 18.10 -11.53 5.86
C GLN A 26 17.72 -11.25 7.33
N THR A 27 16.64 -11.86 7.82
CA THR A 27 16.12 -11.66 9.18
C THR A 27 16.52 -12.83 10.07
N ARG A 28 17.08 -12.56 11.26
CA ARG A 28 17.54 -13.61 12.19
C ARG A 28 16.36 -14.38 12.77
N GLU A 29 16.58 -15.65 13.10
CA GLU A 29 15.54 -16.52 13.68
C GLU A 29 14.93 -15.96 14.98
N GLU A 30 15.75 -15.35 15.84
CA GLU A 30 15.28 -14.71 17.08
C GLU A 30 14.37 -13.49 16.82
N GLN A 31 14.66 -12.73 15.75
CA GLN A 31 13.82 -11.60 15.33
C GLN A 31 12.46 -12.10 14.83
N PHE A 32 12.43 -13.22 14.11
CA PHE A 32 11.19 -13.88 13.70
C PHE A 32 10.39 -14.42 14.89
N ARG A 33 11.04 -15.09 15.85
CA ARG A 33 10.36 -15.60 17.05
C ARG A 33 9.68 -14.47 17.83
N GLU A 34 10.39 -13.36 18.04
CA GLU A 34 9.83 -12.20 18.73
C GLU A 34 8.73 -11.51 17.89
N PHE A 35 8.91 -11.37 16.58
CA PHE A 35 7.86 -10.88 15.67
C PHE A 35 6.55 -11.68 15.81
N HIS A 36 6.63 -13.00 15.71
CA HIS A 36 5.45 -13.88 15.79
C HIS A 36 4.81 -13.84 17.18
N ARG A 37 5.60 -13.81 18.25
CA ARG A 37 5.09 -13.66 19.61
C ARG A 37 4.28 -12.37 19.77
N ARG A 38 4.82 -11.23 19.32
CA ARG A 38 4.16 -9.92 19.42
C ARG A 38 2.89 -9.87 18.56
N LEU A 39 2.97 -10.42 17.35
CA LEU A 39 1.84 -10.44 16.43
C LEU A 39 0.70 -11.32 16.96
N CYS A 40 1.01 -12.47 17.56
CA CYS A 40 0.04 -13.34 18.20
C CYS A 40 -0.69 -12.65 19.36
N LEU A 41 0.02 -11.88 20.20
CA LEU A 41 -0.60 -11.07 21.25
C LEU A 41 -1.53 -10.00 20.67
N ALA A 42 -1.10 -9.32 19.61
CA ALA A 42 -1.90 -8.31 18.93
C ALA A 42 -3.17 -8.92 18.33
N GLU A 43 -3.08 -10.07 17.65
CA GLU A 43 -4.23 -10.75 17.06
C GLU A 43 -5.26 -11.16 18.11
N HIS A 44 -4.84 -11.72 19.25
CA HIS A 44 -5.78 -12.06 20.33
C HIS A 44 -6.57 -10.83 20.82
N LEU A 45 -5.90 -9.69 21.02
CA LEU A 45 -6.57 -8.46 21.46
C LEU A 45 -7.53 -7.93 20.40
N LEU A 46 -7.15 -7.99 19.12
CA LEU A 46 -7.98 -7.52 18.00
C LEU A 46 -9.18 -8.43 17.76
N ALA A 47 -9.00 -9.75 17.85
CA ALA A 47 -10.07 -10.73 17.75
C ALA A 47 -11.10 -10.54 18.87
N ASP A 48 -10.63 -10.35 20.11
CA ASP A 48 -11.49 -10.03 21.27
C ASP A 48 -12.33 -8.76 21.03
N VAL A 49 -11.74 -7.75 20.39
CA VAL A 49 -12.43 -6.49 20.06
C VAL A 49 -13.49 -6.73 18.99
N ALA A 50 -13.10 -7.37 17.89
CA ALA A 50 -13.98 -7.66 16.75
C ALA A 50 -15.11 -8.64 17.10
N ALA A 51 -14.96 -9.46 18.14
CA ALA A 51 -16.01 -10.34 18.66
C ALA A 51 -17.02 -9.61 19.55
N ARG A 52 -16.62 -8.52 20.22
CA ARG A 52 -17.46 -7.75 21.14
C ARG A 52 -18.18 -6.59 20.46
N ASP A 53 -17.59 -6.05 19.41
CA ASP A 53 -18.17 -5.00 18.59
C ASP A 53 -18.09 -5.43 17.12
N ALA A 54 -19.25 -5.78 16.57
CA ALA A 54 -19.34 -6.26 15.20
C ALA A 54 -18.94 -5.17 14.19
N ASP A 55 -19.11 -3.90 14.55
CA ASP A 55 -18.92 -2.73 13.69
C ASP A 55 -17.56 -2.06 13.88
N ASP A 56 -16.68 -2.59 14.75
CA ASP A 56 -15.31 -2.10 14.92
C ASP A 56 -14.43 -2.44 13.70
N VAL A 57 -14.43 -1.52 12.75
CA VAL A 57 -13.71 -1.64 11.48
C VAL A 57 -12.21 -1.44 11.65
N THR A 58 -11.78 -0.72 12.68
CA THR A 58 -10.37 -0.54 12.98
C THR A 58 -9.76 -1.89 13.36
N ALA A 59 -10.34 -2.61 14.31
CA ALA A 59 -9.82 -3.90 14.76
C ALA A 59 -9.78 -4.92 13.61
N ARG A 60 -10.84 -4.97 12.80
CA ARG A 60 -10.91 -5.82 11.60
C ARG A 60 -9.85 -5.45 10.57
N THR A 61 -9.63 -4.17 10.31
CA THR A 61 -8.57 -3.72 9.39
C THR A 61 -7.19 -4.18 9.86
N PHE A 62 -6.90 -4.09 11.15
CA PHE A 62 -5.61 -4.58 11.67
C PHE A 62 -5.47 -6.11 11.58
N LEU A 63 -6.57 -6.87 11.63
CA LEU A 63 -6.56 -8.32 11.32
C LEU A 63 -6.29 -8.58 9.84
N VAL A 64 -6.78 -7.76 8.91
CA VAL A 64 -6.39 -7.83 7.49
C VAL A 64 -4.88 -7.59 7.37
N THR A 65 -4.37 -6.53 7.99
CA THR A 65 -2.94 -6.18 8.00
C THR A 65 -2.05 -7.31 8.52
N SER A 66 -2.45 -7.98 9.61
CA SER A 66 -1.66 -9.07 10.21
C SER A 66 -1.63 -10.33 9.36
N SER A 67 -2.57 -10.53 8.43
CA SER A 67 -2.73 -11.77 7.65
C SER A 67 -1.45 -12.25 6.96
N ARG A 68 -0.65 -11.32 6.42
CA ARG A 68 0.66 -11.67 5.81
C ARG A 68 1.68 -12.10 6.86
N GLY A 69 1.73 -11.39 7.99
CA GLY A 69 2.67 -11.68 9.08
C GLY A 69 2.36 -12.98 9.82
N THR A 70 1.08 -13.33 9.94
CA THR A 70 0.62 -14.60 10.52
C THR A 70 0.48 -15.72 9.51
N GLN A 71 0.69 -15.44 8.22
CA GLN A 71 0.68 -16.41 7.14
C GLN A 71 -0.61 -17.23 7.10
N VAL A 72 -1.75 -16.58 7.36
CA VAL A 72 -3.05 -17.25 7.29
C VAL A 72 -3.35 -17.72 5.86
N SER A 73 -4.19 -18.74 5.72
CA SER A 73 -4.58 -19.27 4.42
C SER A 73 -5.31 -18.22 3.56
N PRO A 74 -5.34 -18.40 2.22
CA PRO A 74 -6.05 -17.50 1.32
C PRO A 74 -7.52 -17.27 1.71
N ASP A 75 -8.22 -18.32 2.16
CA ASP A 75 -9.62 -18.26 2.58
C ASP A 75 -9.80 -17.38 3.84
N VAL A 76 -8.90 -17.52 4.83
CA VAL A 76 -8.95 -16.70 6.04
C VAL A 76 -8.61 -15.24 5.72
N ALA A 77 -7.63 -15.00 4.85
CA ALA A 77 -7.28 -13.65 4.40
C ALA A 77 -8.45 -13.00 3.63
N GLN A 78 -9.15 -13.76 2.78
CA GLN A 78 -10.34 -13.30 2.08
C GLN A 78 -11.47 -12.97 3.06
N ALA A 79 -11.81 -13.87 3.98
CA ALA A 79 -12.86 -13.65 4.97
C ALA A 79 -12.59 -12.43 5.87
N ARG A 80 -11.33 -12.20 6.25
CA ARG A 80 -10.93 -11.00 7.00
C ARG A 80 -11.16 -9.72 6.19
N PHE A 81 -10.83 -9.74 4.91
CA PHE A 81 -11.04 -8.62 4.00
C PHE A 81 -12.53 -8.36 3.79
N ASP A 82 -13.32 -9.40 3.50
CA ASP A 82 -14.78 -9.32 3.30
C ASP A 82 -15.48 -8.70 4.52
N ALA A 83 -15.10 -9.11 5.73
CA ALA A 83 -15.64 -8.56 6.96
C ALA A 83 -15.44 -7.03 7.10
N VAL A 84 -14.40 -6.45 6.48
CA VAL A 84 -14.21 -5.00 6.41
C VAL A 84 -15.04 -4.38 5.30
N ILE A 85 -14.96 -4.93 4.08
CA ILE A 85 -15.56 -4.28 2.90
C ILE A 85 -17.09 -4.41 2.83
N GLU A 86 -17.69 -5.43 3.46
CA GLU A 86 -19.15 -5.51 3.65
C GLU A 86 -19.71 -4.29 4.39
N ARG A 87 -18.92 -3.72 5.32
CA ARG A 87 -19.29 -2.54 6.12
C ARG A 87 -18.82 -1.25 5.46
N HIS A 88 -17.61 -1.26 4.92
CA HIS A 88 -16.99 -0.12 4.26
C HIS A 88 -16.37 -0.53 2.92
N PRO A 89 -17.16 -0.55 1.83
CA PRO A 89 -16.68 -0.98 0.51
C PRO A 89 -15.49 -0.16 0.00
N GLY A 90 -15.37 1.11 0.43
CA GLY A 90 -14.28 2.00 0.08
C GLY A 90 -13.07 1.96 1.02
N HIS A 91 -12.93 0.97 1.91
CA HIS A 91 -11.89 0.98 2.94
C HIS A 91 -10.48 0.77 2.36
N VAL A 92 -9.79 1.87 2.08
CA VAL A 92 -8.54 1.88 1.29
C VAL A 92 -7.43 1.04 1.91
N VAL A 93 -7.22 1.14 3.24
CA VAL A 93 -6.17 0.36 3.92
C VAL A 93 -6.43 -1.15 3.82
N ALA A 94 -7.70 -1.58 3.84
CA ALA A 94 -8.01 -3.01 3.76
C ALA A 94 -7.72 -3.54 2.35
N HIS A 95 -8.04 -2.75 1.33
CA HIS A 95 -7.70 -3.05 -0.06
C HIS A 95 -6.19 -3.10 -0.29
N GLU A 96 -5.43 -2.14 0.24
CA GLU A 96 -3.97 -2.13 0.15
C GLU A 96 -3.36 -3.40 0.77
N GLN A 97 -3.81 -3.78 1.97
CA GLN A 97 -3.31 -4.98 2.63
C GLN A 97 -3.72 -6.26 1.90
N ARG A 98 -4.93 -6.30 1.31
CA ARG A 98 -5.37 -7.43 0.48
C ARG A 98 -4.57 -7.54 -0.82
N LEU A 99 -4.38 -6.43 -1.54
CA LEU A 99 -3.54 -6.36 -2.73
C LEU A 99 -2.13 -6.87 -2.42
N GLN A 100 -1.54 -6.38 -1.33
CA GLN A 100 -0.23 -6.79 -0.88
C GLN A 100 -0.13 -8.26 -0.49
N TYR A 101 -1.20 -8.88 0.03
CA TYR A 101 -1.26 -10.32 0.30
C TYR A 101 -1.20 -11.12 -1.01
N LEU A 102 -1.83 -10.60 -2.07
CA LEU A 102 -1.92 -11.23 -3.40
C LEU A 102 -0.68 -10.99 -4.28
N CYS A 103 0.27 -10.14 -3.88
CA CYS A 103 1.52 -9.99 -4.64
C CYS A 103 2.28 -11.32 -4.76
N ALA A 104 3.01 -11.49 -5.87
CA ALA A 104 3.81 -12.69 -6.17
C ALA A 104 4.84 -13.04 -5.09
N LYS A 105 5.42 -12.04 -4.43
CA LYS A 105 6.38 -12.22 -3.32
C LYS A 105 5.76 -12.75 -2.02
N TRP A 106 4.43 -12.88 -1.98
CA TRP A 106 3.67 -13.33 -0.81
C TRP A 106 2.87 -14.59 -1.15
N PHE A 107 1.54 -14.52 -1.20
CA PHE A 107 0.67 -15.70 -1.31
C PHE A 107 -0.07 -15.78 -2.64
N GLY A 108 0.22 -14.88 -3.58
CA GLY A 108 -0.49 -14.83 -4.86
C GLY A 108 0.42 -14.75 -6.07
N SER A 109 -0.07 -14.11 -7.13
CA SER A 109 0.62 -13.91 -8.41
C SER A 109 0.37 -12.50 -8.93
N HIS A 110 1.16 -12.05 -9.92
CA HIS A 110 0.91 -10.77 -10.58
C HIS A 110 -0.50 -10.71 -11.19
N GLU A 111 -0.97 -11.81 -11.80
CA GLU A 111 -2.32 -11.92 -12.34
C GLU A 111 -3.38 -11.68 -11.26
N GLN A 112 -3.33 -12.40 -10.13
CA GLN A 112 -4.27 -12.22 -9.03
C GLN A 112 -4.24 -10.81 -8.43
N MET A 113 -3.03 -10.22 -8.32
CA MET A 113 -2.85 -8.85 -7.84
C MET A 113 -3.52 -7.83 -8.78
N PHE A 114 -3.28 -7.92 -10.09
CA PHE A 114 -3.89 -7.01 -11.06
C PHE A 114 -5.39 -7.21 -11.19
N ASP A 115 -5.88 -8.44 -11.19
CA ASP A 115 -7.31 -8.72 -11.25
C ASP A 115 -8.04 -8.13 -10.04
N PHE A 116 -7.46 -8.27 -8.85
CA PHE A 116 -7.99 -7.62 -7.64
C PHE A 116 -7.97 -6.09 -7.76
N ALA A 117 -6.86 -5.49 -8.17
CA ALA A 117 -6.76 -4.04 -8.34
C ALA A 117 -7.80 -3.51 -9.33
N ARG A 118 -7.89 -4.13 -10.51
CA ARG A 118 -8.85 -3.76 -11.58
C ARG A 118 -10.30 -3.91 -11.13
N THR A 119 -10.62 -4.98 -10.42
CA THR A 119 -11.96 -5.19 -9.87
C THR A 119 -12.34 -4.11 -8.85
N ALA A 120 -11.41 -3.77 -7.95
CA ALA A 120 -11.63 -2.76 -6.93
C ALA A 120 -11.85 -1.36 -7.54
N VAL A 121 -11.04 -0.97 -8.53
CA VAL A 121 -11.18 0.35 -9.17
C VAL A 121 -12.39 0.46 -10.08
N ALA A 122 -12.83 -0.63 -10.71
CA ALA A 122 -14.03 -0.65 -11.55
C ALA A 122 -15.30 -0.30 -10.76
N SER A 123 -15.32 -0.61 -9.46
CA SER A 123 -16.44 -0.31 -8.56
C SER A 123 -16.25 1.00 -7.77
N ALA A 124 -15.11 1.68 -7.95
CA ALA A 124 -14.74 2.84 -7.16
C ALA A 124 -15.39 4.13 -7.70
N PRO A 125 -16.00 4.97 -6.83
CA PRO A 125 -16.46 6.29 -7.23
C PRO A 125 -15.33 7.17 -7.77
N ALA A 126 -15.66 8.13 -8.65
CA ALA A 126 -14.69 9.10 -9.14
C ALA A 126 -14.07 9.92 -7.99
N GLY A 127 -12.74 10.09 -8.02
CA GLY A 127 -11.97 10.71 -6.93
C GLY A 127 -11.68 9.78 -5.75
N SER A 128 -12.03 8.49 -5.83
CA SER A 128 -11.69 7.50 -4.81
C SER A 128 -10.18 7.23 -4.77
N LEU A 129 -9.66 7.01 -3.57
CA LEU A 129 -8.26 6.61 -3.38
C LEU A 129 -8.01 5.12 -3.69
N LEU A 130 -9.05 4.30 -3.92
CA LEU A 130 -8.87 2.90 -4.34
C LEU A 130 -8.12 2.76 -5.67
N TRP A 131 -8.14 3.79 -6.51
CA TRP A 131 -7.34 3.85 -7.74
C TRP A 131 -5.84 3.74 -7.51
N GLU A 132 -5.34 4.00 -6.30
CA GLU A 132 -3.92 3.82 -5.94
C GLU A 132 -3.46 2.35 -6.05
N LEU A 133 -4.40 1.39 -6.00
CA LEU A 133 -4.07 -0.03 -6.12
C LEU A 133 -3.37 -0.36 -7.46
N LEU A 134 -3.70 0.35 -8.54
CA LEU A 134 -3.06 0.15 -9.84
C LEU A 134 -1.58 0.61 -9.85
N PRO A 135 -1.25 1.85 -9.44
CA PRO A 135 0.13 2.25 -9.20
C PRO A 135 0.91 1.32 -8.28
N VAL A 136 0.30 0.83 -7.19
CA VAL A 136 0.96 -0.13 -6.29
C VAL A 136 1.25 -1.45 -7.02
N ALA A 137 0.29 -1.98 -7.78
CA ALA A 137 0.47 -3.21 -8.54
C ALA A 137 1.58 -3.09 -9.59
N HIS A 138 1.62 -2.00 -10.36
CA HIS A 138 2.68 -1.72 -11.32
C HIS A 138 4.04 -1.52 -10.64
N LEU A 139 4.08 -0.84 -9.50
CA LEU A 139 5.30 -0.64 -8.72
C LEU A 139 5.88 -1.99 -8.24
N GLU A 140 5.04 -2.89 -7.74
CA GLU A 140 5.43 -4.23 -7.32
C GLU A 140 5.94 -5.08 -8.49
N GLN A 141 5.23 -5.07 -9.63
CA GLN A 141 5.67 -5.80 -10.83
C GLN A 141 7.00 -5.24 -11.38
N TRP A 142 7.15 -3.92 -11.41
CA TRP A 142 8.40 -3.29 -11.85
C TRP A 142 9.59 -3.67 -10.97
N ILE A 143 9.40 -3.68 -9.64
CA ILE A 143 10.45 -4.06 -8.69
C ILE A 143 10.85 -5.53 -8.85
N ASP A 144 9.87 -6.40 -9.13
CA ASP A 144 10.09 -7.82 -9.37
C ASP A 144 10.87 -8.06 -10.67
N ILE A 145 10.45 -7.43 -11.78
CA ILE A 145 11.13 -7.54 -13.10
C ILE A 145 12.55 -6.99 -13.04
N ALA A 146 12.77 -5.86 -12.36
CA ALA A 146 14.09 -5.23 -12.29
C ALA A 146 15.05 -5.96 -11.34
N ASP A 147 14.69 -7.13 -10.81
CA ASP A 147 15.42 -7.94 -9.82
C ASP A 147 15.98 -7.09 -8.66
N GLY A 148 15.20 -6.07 -8.25
CA GLY A 148 15.61 -5.09 -7.24
C GLY A 148 16.72 -4.10 -7.64
N THR A 149 17.32 -4.20 -8.83
CA THR A 149 18.31 -3.22 -9.34
C THR A 149 17.66 -1.91 -9.76
N ARG A 150 16.39 -1.96 -10.18
CA ARG A 150 15.54 -0.78 -10.51
C ARG A 150 16.10 0.12 -11.61
N THR A 151 16.96 -0.43 -12.47
CA THR A 151 17.58 0.29 -13.59
C THR A 151 16.82 0.11 -14.89
N ASP A 152 16.07 -0.99 -15.04
CA ASP A 152 15.24 -1.22 -16.21
C ASP A 152 13.88 -0.52 -16.05
N HIS A 153 13.65 0.50 -16.87
CA HIS A 153 12.40 1.26 -16.91
C HIS A 153 11.49 0.83 -18.08
N SER A 154 11.87 -0.16 -18.88
CA SER A 154 11.13 -0.58 -20.09
C SER A 154 9.67 -0.94 -19.81
N TYR A 155 9.40 -1.64 -18.71
CA TYR A 155 8.05 -1.99 -18.28
C TYR A 155 7.21 -0.75 -17.93
N VAL A 156 7.69 0.10 -17.01
CA VAL A 156 6.92 1.23 -16.47
C VAL A 156 6.76 2.37 -17.47
N THR A 157 7.65 2.46 -18.46
CA THR A 157 7.55 3.41 -19.58
C THR A 157 6.79 2.87 -20.78
N SER A 158 6.33 1.62 -20.74
CA SER A 158 5.53 1.06 -21.83
C SER A 158 4.22 1.84 -22.01
N PRO A 159 3.71 1.99 -23.24
CA PRO A 159 2.49 2.79 -23.49
C PRO A 159 1.27 2.32 -22.69
N GLU A 160 1.13 1.02 -22.48
CA GLU A 160 0.02 0.43 -21.72
C GLU A 160 0.09 0.81 -20.23
N VAL A 161 1.25 0.63 -19.59
CA VAL A 161 1.44 0.96 -18.17
C VAL A 161 1.31 2.47 -17.95
N ARG A 162 1.88 3.29 -18.84
CA ARG A 162 1.71 4.74 -18.80
C ARG A 162 0.25 5.15 -18.83
N ALA A 163 -0.51 4.61 -19.78
CA ALA A 163 -1.94 4.90 -19.90
C ALA A 163 -2.73 4.48 -18.66
N ASP A 164 -2.39 3.35 -18.03
CA ASP A 164 -3.04 2.90 -16.80
C ASP A 164 -2.75 3.82 -15.61
N LEU A 165 -1.48 4.21 -15.42
CA LEU A 165 -1.05 5.15 -14.37
C LEU A 165 -1.71 6.53 -14.53
N VAL A 166 -1.77 7.05 -15.76
CA VAL A 166 -2.45 8.31 -16.09
C VAL A 166 -3.93 8.22 -15.75
N ARG A 167 -4.62 7.17 -16.22
CA ARG A 167 -6.04 6.96 -15.95
C ARG A 167 -6.31 6.86 -14.45
N ALA A 168 -5.47 6.14 -13.71
CA ALA A 168 -5.60 6.00 -12.27
C ALA A 168 -5.44 7.35 -11.55
N ALA A 169 -4.46 8.17 -11.95
CA ALA A 169 -4.25 9.50 -11.36
C ALA A 169 -5.44 10.44 -11.63
N ASP A 170 -5.88 10.51 -12.89
CA ASP A 170 -6.98 11.38 -13.35
C ASP A 170 -8.34 10.96 -12.74
N SER A 171 -8.53 9.67 -12.45
CA SER A 171 -9.74 9.15 -11.80
C SER A 171 -9.70 9.26 -10.27
N SER A 172 -8.56 9.66 -9.71
CA SER A 172 -8.28 9.64 -8.27
C SER A 172 -7.78 10.98 -7.76
N VAL A 173 -6.49 11.09 -7.43
CA VAL A 173 -5.90 12.23 -6.73
C VAL A 173 -5.95 13.52 -7.54
N LEU A 174 -6.03 13.44 -8.86
CA LEU A 174 -6.18 14.59 -9.75
C LEU A 174 -7.64 14.86 -10.15
N HIS A 175 -8.58 14.01 -9.74
CA HIS A 175 -10.00 14.21 -10.03
C HIS A 175 -10.58 15.37 -9.18
N PRO A 176 -11.44 16.25 -9.72
CA PRO A 176 -12.03 17.37 -8.97
C PRO A 176 -12.85 16.97 -7.73
N SER A 177 -13.45 15.77 -7.75
CA SER A 177 -14.19 15.22 -6.60
C SER A 177 -13.30 14.66 -5.50
N CYS A 178 -12.00 14.49 -5.75
CA CYS A 178 -11.08 14.01 -4.73
C CYS A 178 -10.99 15.02 -3.58
N ARG A 179 -10.89 14.50 -2.36
CA ARG A 179 -10.68 15.30 -1.15
C ARG A 179 -9.39 14.84 -0.50
N PHE A 180 -8.31 15.55 -0.78
CA PHE A 180 -7.03 15.28 -0.18
C PHE A 180 -7.08 15.49 1.35
N ARG A 181 -6.68 14.45 2.08
CA ARG A 181 -6.49 14.50 3.54
C ARG A 181 -5.04 14.14 3.84
N PRO A 182 -4.43 14.66 4.93
CA PRO A 182 -3.05 14.31 5.28
C PRO A 182 -2.78 12.79 5.36
N THR A 183 -3.78 12.00 5.76
CA THR A 183 -3.71 10.53 5.79
C THR A 183 -3.54 9.88 4.41
N ALA A 184 -3.82 10.60 3.32
CA ALA A 184 -3.62 10.16 1.95
C ALA A 184 -2.18 10.38 1.43
N THR A 185 -1.29 11.00 2.22
CA THR A 185 0.10 11.30 1.80
C THR A 185 0.82 10.11 1.17
N PRO A 186 0.82 8.89 1.76
CA PRO A 186 1.50 7.75 1.15
C PRO A 186 0.94 7.37 -0.23
N ARG A 187 -0.38 7.52 -0.43
CA ARG A 187 -1.07 7.17 -1.68
C ARG A 187 -0.74 8.17 -2.78
N VAL A 188 -0.79 9.47 -2.46
CA VAL A 188 -0.37 10.51 -3.41
C VAL A 188 1.12 10.35 -3.75
N ALA A 189 1.95 9.97 -2.79
CA ALA A 189 3.35 9.67 -3.04
C ALA A 189 3.56 8.45 -3.96
N THR A 190 2.71 7.42 -3.88
CA THR A 190 2.69 6.31 -4.86
C THR A 190 2.43 6.82 -6.27
N PHE A 191 1.43 7.69 -6.47
CA PHE A 191 1.20 8.31 -7.78
C PHE A 191 2.39 9.14 -8.24
N ALA A 192 2.94 10.01 -7.38
CA ALA A 192 4.07 10.86 -7.73
C ALA A 192 5.29 10.06 -8.20
N MET A 193 5.67 9.01 -7.45
CA MET A 193 6.77 8.13 -7.83
C MET A 193 6.49 7.43 -9.16
N THR A 194 5.33 6.78 -9.31
CA THR A 194 5.05 5.96 -10.49
C THR A 194 4.92 6.80 -11.76
N LEU A 195 4.27 7.96 -11.70
CA LEU A 195 4.18 8.91 -12.81
C LEU A 195 5.54 9.48 -13.21
N GLU A 196 6.39 9.86 -12.24
CA GLU A 196 7.77 10.28 -12.50
C GLU A 196 8.53 9.17 -13.24
N THR A 197 8.43 7.92 -12.76
CA THR A 197 9.13 6.77 -13.37
C THR A 197 8.65 6.51 -14.79
N ALA A 198 7.37 6.76 -15.05
CA ALA A 198 6.71 6.60 -16.33
C ALA A 198 7.01 7.76 -17.31
N GLY A 199 7.68 8.84 -16.85
CA GLY A 199 7.96 10.04 -17.63
C GLY A 199 6.76 10.98 -17.79
N GLU A 200 5.71 10.81 -16.99
CA GLU A 200 4.49 11.63 -17.01
C GLU A 200 4.67 12.88 -16.13
N PHE A 201 5.62 13.75 -16.50
CA PHE A 201 6.13 14.81 -15.62
C PHE A 201 5.08 15.86 -15.22
N ASP A 202 4.14 16.24 -16.09
CA ASP A 202 3.11 17.22 -15.76
C ASP A 202 2.18 16.72 -14.64
N ARG A 203 1.76 15.45 -14.72
CA ARG A 203 0.94 14.81 -13.68
C ARG A 203 1.76 14.51 -12.44
N ALA A 204 3.02 14.11 -12.59
CA ALA A 204 3.93 13.96 -11.47
C ALA A 204 4.07 15.29 -10.71
N ALA A 205 4.21 16.42 -11.41
CA ALA A 205 4.28 17.74 -10.81
C ALA A 205 2.99 18.12 -10.07
N ALA A 206 1.82 17.83 -10.66
CA ALA A 206 0.53 18.03 -10.00
C ALA A 206 0.41 17.21 -8.70
N THR A 207 0.85 15.96 -8.70
CA THR A 207 0.85 15.12 -7.48
C THR A 207 1.87 15.58 -6.43
N HIS A 208 3.06 16.05 -6.84
CA HIS A 208 4.02 16.69 -5.94
C HIS A 208 3.47 17.97 -5.31
N ALA A 209 2.70 18.77 -6.06
CA ALA A 209 2.03 19.95 -5.53
C ALA A 209 1.00 19.59 -4.44
N LEU A 210 0.27 18.47 -4.59
CA LEU A 210 -0.64 17.96 -3.55
C LEU A 210 0.11 17.53 -2.27
N LEU A 211 1.28 16.92 -2.43
CA LEU A 211 2.14 16.50 -1.32
C LEU A 211 2.69 17.70 -0.55
N GLY A 212 3.11 18.75 -1.24
CA GLY A 212 3.84 19.87 -0.64
C GLY A 212 5.14 19.37 -0.02
N ASP A 213 5.33 19.64 1.27
CA ASP A 213 6.54 19.22 2.02
C ASP A 213 6.32 17.92 2.82
N ARG A 214 5.22 17.20 2.56
CA ARG A 214 4.87 15.98 3.31
C ARG A 214 5.56 14.77 2.71
N VAL A 215 6.54 14.23 3.43
CA VAL A 215 7.24 13.00 3.07
C VAL A 215 6.64 11.80 3.82
N SER A 216 6.36 10.73 3.11
CA SER A 216 5.97 9.43 3.67
C SER A 216 7.11 8.41 3.55
N HIS A 217 7.11 7.37 4.38
CA HIS A 217 8.10 6.29 4.23
C HIS A 217 7.86 5.47 2.96
N TRP A 218 6.62 5.03 2.77
CA TRP A 218 6.12 4.46 1.52
C TRP A 218 5.76 5.58 0.52
N PRO A 219 6.02 5.43 -0.80
CA PRO A 219 6.75 4.35 -1.46
C PRO A 219 8.28 4.58 -1.51
N TRP A 220 8.75 5.76 -1.11
CA TRP A 220 10.13 6.23 -1.30
C TRP A 220 11.21 5.29 -0.74
N GLN A 221 10.87 4.52 0.30
CA GLN A 221 11.70 3.43 0.83
C GLN A 221 12.25 2.49 -0.25
N TYR A 222 11.53 2.31 -1.37
CA TYR A 222 11.98 1.45 -2.45
C TYR A 222 13.20 1.99 -3.19
N ARG A 223 13.49 3.29 -3.13
CA ARG A 223 14.64 3.91 -3.81
C ARG A 223 15.75 4.36 -2.85
N GLY A 224 15.57 4.17 -1.55
CA GLY A 224 16.55 4.54 -0.53
C GLY A 224 15.93 5.38 0.59
N ASN A 225 16.69 6.37 1.09
CA ASN A 225 16.23 7.25 2.17
C ASN A 225 15.03 8.09 1.70
N PRO A 226 13.85 7.99 2.34
CA PRO A 226 12.63 8.62 1.84
C PRO A 226 12.73 10.14 1.63
N VAL A 227 13.37 10.86 2.55
CA VAL A 227 13.50 12.32 2.47
C VAL A 227 14.37 12.72 1.29
N ARG A 228 15.58 12.14 1.19
CA ARG A 228 16.52 12.45 0.09
C ARG A 228 15.94 12.10 -1.27
N VAL A 229 15.28 10.95 -1.40
CA VAL A 229 14.65 10.52 -2.65
C VAL A 229 13.49 11.45 -3.01
N PHE A 230 12.66 11.82 -2.05
CA PHE A 230 11.54 12.75 -2.29
C PHE A 230 12.02 14.11 -2.79
N GLU A 231 13.05 14.69 -2.16
CA GLU A 231 13.63 15.96 -2.58
C GLU A 231 14.21 15.88 -4.00
N ALA A 232 14.96 14.82 -4.30
CA ALA A 232 15.52 14.58 -5.63
C ALA A 232 14.43 14.41 -6.70
N SER A 233 13.39 13.63 -6.39
CA SER A 233 12.21 13.43 -7.26
C SER A 233 11.50 14.75 -7.55
N ARG A 234 11.24 15.57 -6.51
CA ARG A 234 10.59 16.87 -6.68
C ARG A 234 11.40 17.81 -7.57
N HIS A 235 12.72 17.86 -7.40
CA HIS A 235 13.60 18.65 -8.26
C HIS A 235 13.59 18.12 -9.70
N HIS A 236 13.76 16.81 -9.88
CA HIS A 236 13.79 16.18 -11.20
C HIS A 236 12.50 16.38 -11.98
N VAL A 237 11.35 16.22 -11.33
CA VAL A 237 10.05 16.48 -11.94
C VAL A 237 9.95 17.94 -12.37
N HIS A 238 10.31 18.90 -11.51
CA HIS A 238 10.23 20.32 -11.84
C HIS A 238 11.08 20.72 -13.04
N THR A 239 12.26 20.11 -13.24
CA THR A 239 13.13 20.40 -14.38
C THR A 239 12.68 19.76 -15.70
N ASN A 240 11.72 18.83 -15.68
CA ASN A 240 11.26 18.07 -16.85
C ASN A 240 9.77 18.29 -17.18
N VAL A 241 9.08 19.18 -16.46
CA VAL A 241 7.76 19.69 -16.86
C VAL A 241 7.92 20.48 -18.15
N SER A 242 6.99 20.31 -19.10
CA SER A 242 7.00 21.00 -20.39
C SER A 242 6.51 22.44 -20.31
#